data_AF-A0A2V1C2S5-F1
#
_entry.id   AF-A0A2V1C2S5-F1
#
_cell.length_a   1.000
_cell.length_b   1.000
_cell.length_c   1.000
_cell.angle_alpha   90.00
_cell.angle_beta   90.00
_cell.angle_gamma   90.00
#
_symmetry.space_group_name_H-M   'P 1'
#
loop_
_entity.id
_entity.type
_entity.pdbx_description
1 polymer ?
#
loop_
_entity_poly.entity_id
_entity_poly.type
_entity_poly.pdbx_seq_one_letter_code
_entity_poly.pdbx_strand_id
1 'polypeptide(L)'
;GGPDGKSPIFVSKSQVVVMVLWTKHRDAGLWGDDALEFKPERWEHYSKSEGKHVAFGKGPRMCPGQNLALTEAAYTVVRMLQTCKTLETRDFE
;
A
#
# COMPACT_ATOMS: atom_id res chain seq x y z
N GLY A 1 -22.37 -2.32 0.01
CA GLY A 1 -23.63 -2.42 -0.77
C GLY A 1 -24.69 -1.58 -0.11
N GLY A 2 -25.89 -1.51 -0.70
CA GLY A 2 -26.93 -0.58 -0.25
C GLY A 2 -26.59 0.91 -0.53
N PRO A 3 -27.51 1.84 -0.25
CA PRO A 3 -27.34 3.27 -0.56
C PRO A 3 -26.17 3.93 0.17
N ASP A 4 -25.76 3.38 1.32
CA ASP A 4 -24.69 3.89 2.19
C ASP A 4 -23.37 3.12 2.04
N GLY A 5 -23.33 2.12 1.15
CA GLY A 5 -22.15 1.29 0.92
C GLY A 5 -21.84 0.24 2.00
N LYS A 6 -22.58 0.17 3.11
CA LYS A 6 -22.24 -0.69 4.27
C LYS A 6 -22.94 -2.05 4.28
N SER A 7 -24.04 -2.19 3.54
CA SER A 7 -24.79 -3.45 3.49
C SER A 7 -24.05 -4.53 2.67
N PRO A 8 -24.24 -5.83 2.95
CA PRO A 8 -23.66 -6.91 2.15
C PRO A 8 -24.01 -6.78 0.65
N ILE A 9 -23.10 -7.24 -0.21
CA ILE A 9 -23.32 -7.35 -1.65
C ILE A 9 -23.41 -8.83 -1.98
N PHE A 10 -24.46 -9.23 -2.70
CA PHE A 10 -24.56 -10.59 -3.21
C PHE A 10 -23.49 -10.82 -4.29
N VAL A 11 -22.68 -11.86 -4.12
CA VAL A 11 -21.68 -12.30 -5.09
C VAL A 11 -22.10 -13.69 -5.57
N SER A 12 -22.46 -13.79 -6.84
CA SER A 12 -22.89 -15.07 -7.42
C SER A 12 -21.72 -16.04 -7.60
N LYS A 13 -22.01 -17.34 -7.68
CA LYS A 13 -20.99 -18.35 -7.98
C LYS A 13 -20.32 -18.01 -9.32
N SER A 14 -18.99 -18.12 -9.37
CA SER A 14 -18.15 -17.78 -10.53
C SER A 14 -18.07 -16.29 -10.88
N GLN A 15 -18.65 -15.41 -10.07
CA GLN A 15 -18.47 -13.97 -10.24
C GLN A 15 -17.02 -13.56 -9.93
N VAL A 16 -16.42 -12.80 -10.85
CA VAL A 16 -15.07 -12.25 -10.66
C VAL A 16 -15.14 -11.13 -9.63
N VAL A 17 -14.29 -11.21 -8.61
CA VAL A 17 -14.09 -10.16 -7.61
C VAL A 17 -12.66 -9.65 -7.75
N VAL A 18 -12.52 -8.34 -7.93
CA VAL A 18 -11.22 -7.68 -8.07
C VAL A 18 -10.98 -6.80 -6.86
N MET A 19 -9.80 -6.91 -6.26
CA MET A 19 -9.35 -5.97 -5.25
C MET A 19 -8.63 -4.80 -5.91
N VAL A 20 -9.13 -3.58 -5.70
CA VAL A 20 -8.47 -2.36 -6.16
C VAL A 20 -7.58 -1.85 -5.03
N LEU A 21 -6.29 -2.23 -5.07
CA LEU A 21 -5.35 -1.87 -4.01
C LEU A 21 -5.08 -0.36 -3.97
N TRP A 22 -5.10 0.30 -5.13
CA TRP A 22 -4.84 1.73 -5.25
C TRP A 22 -5.79 2.58 -4.40
N THR A 23 -7.09 2.33 -4.50
CA THR A 23 -8.11 3.05 -3.73
C THR A 23 -8.01 2.71 -2.25
N LYS A 24 -7.82 1.44 -1.91
CA LYS A 24 -7.66 1.00 -0.51
C LYS A 24 -6.47 1.66 0.20
N HIS A 25 -5.35 1.86 -0.48
CA HIS A 25 -4.16 2.50 0.10
C HIS A 25 -4.27 4.03 0.19
N ARG A 26 -5.34 4.61 -0.35
CA ARG A 26 -5.62 6.06 -0.37
C ARG A 26 -6.95 6.42 0.29
N ASP A 27 -7.58 5.44 0.93
CA ASP A 27 -8.86 5.62 1.60
C ASP A 27 -8.66 6.39 2.92
N ALA A 28 -9.23 7.60 3.00
CA ALA A 28 -9.11 8.45 4.18
C ALA A 28 -9.81 7.85 5.43
N GLY A 29 -10.82 7.00 5.25
CA GLY A 29 -11.44 6.27 6.36
C GLY A 29 -10.52 5.20 6.96
N LEU A 30 -9.52 4.72 6.22
CA LEU A 30 -8.51 3.77 6.70
C LEU A 30 -7.23 4.45 7.15
N TRP A 31 -6.79 5.48 6.43
CA TRP A 31 -5.47 6.11 6.58
C TRP A 31 -5.51 7.50 7.23
N GLY A 32 -6.69 8.10 7.41
CA GLY A 32 -6.84 9.47 7.90
C GLY A 32 -6.87 10.51 6.76
N ASP A 33 -7.05 11.78 7.11
CA ASP A 33 -7.18 12.87 6.13
C ASP A 33 -5.92 13.07 5.28
N ASP A 34 -4.76 12.62 5.78
CA ASP A 34 -3.46 12.65 5.10
C ASP A 34 -3.21 11.41 4.22
N ALA A 35 -4.24 10.65 3.84
CA ALA A 35 -4.12 9.41 3.06
C ALA A 35 -3.47 9.57 1.67
N LEU A 36 -3.48 10.77 1.12
CA LEU A 36 -2.89 11.10 -0.18
C LEU A 36 -1.48 11.67 -0.07
N GLU A 37 -1.01 11.95 1.15
CA GLU A 37 0.32 12.52 1.39
C GLU A 37 1.40 11.43 1.44
N PHE A 38 2.56 11.74 0.88
CA PHE A 38 3.75 10.91 1.08
C PHE A 38 4.33 11.19 2.48
N LYS A 39 3.99 10.33 3.45
CA LYS A 39 4.36 10.48 4.86
C LYS A 39 5.07 9.23 5.40
N PRO A 40 6.39 9.10 5.21
CA PRO A 40 7.17 7.95 5.66
C PRO A 40 7.09 7.69 7.17
N GLU A 41 6.97 8.74 7.98
CA GLU A 41 6.92 8.69 9.45
C GLU A 41 5.73 7.87 9.94
N ARG A 42 4.68 7.72 9.11
CA ARG A 42 3.52 6.86 9.40
C ARG A 42 3.93 5.42 9.72
N TRP A 43 5.03 4.94 9.13
CA TRP A 43 5.50 3.57 9.32
C TRP A 43 6.16 3.33 10.68
N GLU A 44 6.54 4.37 11.42
CA GLU A 44 7.15 4.24 12.75
C GLU A 44 6.16 3.72 13.80
N HIS A 45 4.87 4.02 13.62
CA HIS A 45 3.80 3.59 14.52
C HIS A 45 2.86 2.57 13.90
N TYR A 46 3.11 2.16 12.65
CA TYR A 46 2.26 1.22 11.94
C TYR A 46 2.42 -0.21 12.46
N SER A 47 1.33 -0.80 12.95
CA SER A 47 1.30 -2.24 13.22
C SER A 47 0.81 -3.04 12.02
N LYS A 48 1.57 -4.08 11.63
CA LYS A 48 1.14 -5.05 10.61
C LYS A 48 -0.20 -5.73 10.95
N SER A 49 -0.58 -5.78 12.23
CA SER A 49 -1.86 -6.37 12.66
C SER A 49 -3.08 -5.57 12.18
N GLU A 50 -2.93 -4.28 11.84
CA GLU A 50 -4.02 -3.44 11.35
C GLU A 50 -4.55 -3.89 9.98
N GLY A 51 -3.73 -4.60 9.18
CA GLY A 51 -4.16 -5.15 7.90
C GLY A 51 -4.60 -4.12 6.86
N LYS A 52 -4.30 -2.84 7.05
CA LYS A 52 -4.62 -1.74 6.13
C LYS A 52 -3.66 -1.72 4.93
N HIS A 53 -2.38 -2.01 5.17
CA HIS A 53 -1.39 -2.13 4.12
C HIS A 53 -1.36 -3.53 3.51
N VAL A 54 -1.64 -3.61 2.22
CA VAL A 54 -1.74 -4.87 1.46
C VAL A 54 -1.13 -4.73 0.05
N ALA A 55 -0.02 -3.99 -0.08
CA ALA A 55 0.69 -3.80 -1.36
C ALA A 55 1.11 -5.12 -2.03
N PHE A 56 1.38 -6.13 -1.21
CA PHE A 56 1.75 -7.48 -1.65
C PHE A 56 0.61 -8.49 -1.49
N GLY A 57 -0.64 -8.01 -1.30
CA GLY A 57 -1.77 -8.85 -0.91
C GLY A 57 -1.72 -9.29 0.56
N LYS A 58 -2.60 -10.22 0.93
CA LYS A 58 -2.69 -10.81 2.28
C LYS A 58 -3.20 -12.24 2.20
N GLY A 59 -2.82 -13.07 3.16
CA GLY A 59 -3.30 -14.45 3.29
C GLY A 59 -2.55 -15.43 2.38
N PRO A 60 -3.10 -16.63 2.12
CA PRO A 60 -2.38 -17.73 1.47
C PRO A 60 -1.93 -17.46 0.02
N ARG A 61 -2.46 -16.41 -0.60
CA ARG A 61 -2.16 -16.00 -1.99
C ARG A 61 -1.41 -14.67 -2.04
N MET A 62 -0.82 -14.23 -0.93
CA MET A 62 0.05 -13.06 -0.92
C MET A 62 1.28 -13.27 -1.81
N CYS A 63 1.87 -12.16 -2.29
CA CYS A 63 3.04 -12.20 -3.14
C CYS A 63 4.20 -12.90 -2.42
N PRO A 64 4.76 -13.99 -2.97
CA PRO A 64 5.89 -14.68 -2.35
C PRO A 64 7.17 -13.83 -2.36
N GLY A 65 7.26 -12.84 -3.26
CA GLY A 65 8.39 -11.93 -3.39
C GLY A 65 8.40 -10.74 -2.43
N GLN A 66 7.44 -10.62 -1.50
CA GLN A 66 7.34 -9.45 -0.62
C GLN A 66 8.65 -9.13 0.12
N ASN A 67 9.29 -10.15 0.70
CA ASN A 67 10.52 -9.94 1.47
C ASN A 67 11.69 -9.53 0.57
N LEU A 68 11.78 -10.11 -0.63
CA LEU A 68 12.79 -9.74 -1.62
C LEU A 68 12.60 -8.28 -2.06
N ALA A 69 11.39 -7.91 -2.48
CA ALA A 69 11.09 -6.56 -2.95
C ALA A 69 11.37 -5.49 -1.89
N LEU A 70 10.99 -5.73 -0.63
CA LEU A 70 11.29 -4.81 0.47
C LEU A 70 12.79 -4.73 0.77
N THR A 71 13.51 -5.85 0.68
CA THR A 71 14.97 -5.88 0.86
C THR A 71 15.68 -5.10 -0.23
N GLU A 72 15.31 -5.32 -1.50
CA GLU A 72 15.88 -4.62 -2.64
C GLU A 72 15.56 -3.12 -2.61
N ALA A 73 14.34 -2.74 -2.24
CA ALA A 73 13.96 -1.34 -2.06
C ALA A 73 14.80 -0.66 -0.98
N ALA A 74 14.91 -1.28 0.20
CA ALA A 74 15.72 -0.76 1.30
C ALA A 74 17.20 -0.66 0.91
N TYR A 75 17.74 -1.71 0.30
CA TYR A 75 19.12 -1.72 -0.20
C TYR A 75 19.35 -0.58 -1.21
N THR A 76 18.46 -0.42 -2.18
CA THR A 76 18.57 0.61 -3.22
C THR A 76 18.57 2.02 -2.62
N VAL A 77 17.64 2.32 -1.71
CA VAL A 77 17.58 3.62 -1.02
C VAL A 77 18.87 3.87 -0.23
N VAL A 78 19.33 2.90 0.56
CA VAL A 78 20.58 3.03 1.32
C VAL A 78 21.78 3.23 0.40
N ARG A 79 21.87 2.49 -0.70
CA ARG A 79 22.96 2.62 -1.67
C ARG A 79 22.96 3.99 -2.33
N MET A 80 21.79 4.51 -2.72
CA MET A 80 21.67 5.88 -3.25
C MET A 80 22.22 6.90 -2.26
N LEU A 81 21.84 6.81 -0.97
CA LEU A 81 22.33 7.72 0.08
C LEU A 81 23.84 7.60 0.33
N GLN A 82 24.42 6.42 0.14
CA GLN A 82 25.87 6.19 0.32
C GLN A 82 26.72 6.66 -0.86
N THR A 83 26.19 6.58 -2.08
CA THR A 83 26.98 6.82 -3.30
C THR A 83 26.70 8.16 -3.96
N CYS A 84 25.50 8.72 -3.77
CA CYS A 84 25.10 9.99 -4.37
C CYS A 84 25.32 11.12 -3.37
N LYS A 85 26.10 12.12 -3.75
CA LYS A 85 26.30 13.33 -2.94
C LYS A 85 25.05 14.22 -2.92
N THR A 86 24.28 14.20 -4.00
CA THR A 86 23.09 15.03 -4.21
C THR A 86 22.04 14.20 -4.94
N LEU A 87 20.77 14.37 -4.57
CA LEU A 87 19.61 13.79 -5.25
C LEU A 87 18.63 14.93 -5.55
N GLU A 88 18.20 15.02 -6.81
CA GLU A 88 17.29 16.06 -7.28
C GLU A 88 16.13 15.37 -8.01
N THR A 89 14.90 15.82 -7.73
CA THR A 89 13.74 15.39 -8.52
C THR A 89 13.82 15.99 -9.92
N ARG A 90 13.51 15.16 -10.93
CA ARG A 90 13.40 15.59 -12.33
C ARG A 90 11.99 15.42 -12.87
N ASP A 91 11.05 15.12 -11.99
CA ASP A 91 9.64 15.04 -12.37
C ASP A 91 9.17 16.46 -12.72
N PHE A 92 8.51 16.60 -13.86
CA PHE A 92 7.88 17.84 -14.26
C PHE A 92 6.59 17.97 -13.45
N GLU A 93 6.44 19.04 -12.67
CA GLU A 93 5.13 19.43 -12.13
C GLU A 93 4.15 19.77 -13.26
#